data_AF-A0A2V9Y4X8-F1
#
_entry.id   AF-A0A2V9Y4X8-F1
#
_cell.length_a   1.000
_cell.length_b   1.000
_cell.length_c   1.000
_cell.angle_alpha   90.00
_cell.angle_beta   90.00
_cell.angle_gamma   90.00
#
_symmetry.space_group_name_H-M   'P 1'
#
loop_
_entity.id
_entity.type
_entity.pdbx_description
1 polymer ?
#
loop_
_entity_poly.entity_id
_entity_poly.type
_entity_poly.pdbx_seq_one_letter_code
_entity_poly.pdbx_strand_id
1 'polypeptide(L)'
;MYHPPPLRGRPVLAGKKVLLIDRNQPTRDVRAIVLRRHGIEVHTADSLQAARFLWQPDVYDLILLDVRRHLPGEALEFYEQISAASLHERIAFLVGPPVYLSLTWPTEAMDAEKQPRQWEETLKRFLAAA
;
A
#
# COMPACT_ATOMS: atom_id res chain seq x y z
N MET A 1 22.91 5.72 -29.70
CA MET A 1 22.68 5.54 -28.25
C MET A 1 22.16 4.12 -28.06
N TYR A 2 22.81 3.32 -27.23
CA TYR A 2 22.38 1.94 -26.98
C TYR A 2 21.21 1.98 -26.00
N HIS A 3 20.01 1.66 -26.47
CA HIS A 3 18.87 1.40 -25.59
C HIS A 3 18.97 -0.08 -25.17
N PRO A 4 19.17 -0.38 -23.88
CA PRO A 4 19.15 -1.76 -23.44
C PRO A 4 17.77 -2.37 -23.77
N PRO A 5 17.72 -3.64 -24.21
CA PRO A 5 16.45 -4.29 -24.51
C PRO A 5 15.58 -4.32 -23.24
N PRO A 6 14.25 -4.17 -23.37
CA PRO A 6 13.36 -4.28 -22.22
C PRO A 6 13.60 -5.65 -21.58
N LEU A 7 13.87 -5.65 -20.28
CA LEU A 7 14.14 -6.86 -19.48
C LEU A 7 12.88 -7.74 -19.50
N ARG A 8 12.74 -8.57 -20.53
CA ARG A 8 11.72 -9.62 -20.62
C ARG A 8 11.90 -10.55 -19.43
N GLY A 9 10.96 -10.52 -18.48
CA GLY A 9 10.83 -11.53 -17.44
C GLY A 9 10.82 -11.05 -15.99
N ARG A 10 11.04 -9.76 -15.72
CA ARG A 10 10.86 -9.25 -14.35
C ARG A 10 9.37 -8.95 -14.13
N PRO A 11 8.71 -9.51 -13.09
CA PRO A 11 7.36 -9.09 -12.73
C PRO A 11 7.36 -7.58 -12.57
N VAL A 12 6.34 -6.89 -13.10
CA VAL A 12 6.20 -5.42 -13.05
C VAL A 12 6.38 -4.87 -11.62
N LEU A 13 6.13 -5.71 -10.62
CA LEU A 13 6.12 -5.40 -9.20
C LEU A 13 7.47 -5.65 -8.51
N ALA A 14 8.38 -6.37 -9.16
CA ALA A 14 9.57 -6.89 -8.49
C ALA A 14 10.61 -5.79 -8.26
N GLY A 15 11.03 -5.66 -7.00
CA GLY A 15 11.92 -4.59 -6.54
C GLY A 15 11.22 -3.33 -6.07
N LYS A 16 9.87 -3.29 -6.11
CA LYS A 16 9.08 -2.22 -5.48
C LYS A 16 9.09 -2.38 -3.95
N LYS A 17 9.10 -1.26 -3.23
CA LYS A 17 9.07 -1.23 -1.76
C LYS A 17 7.73 -0.70 -1.25
N VAL A 18 7.10 -1.44 -0.34
CA VAL A 18 5.78 -1.15 0.23
C VAL A 18 5.85 -1.04 1.75
N LEU A 19 5.25 0.03 2.28
CA LEU A 19 4.95 0.13 3.71
C LEU A 19 3.49 -0.29 3.95
N LEU A 20 3.28 -1.42 4.62
CA LEU A 20 1.95 -1.95 4.94
C LEU A 20 1.59 -1.66 6.41
N ILE A 21 0.55 -0.86 6.61
CA ILE A 21 0.06 -0.40 7.91
C ILE A 21 -1.31 -1.04 8.18
N ASP A 22 -1.34 -2.03 9.05
CA ASP A 22 -2.55 -2.79 9.38
C ASP A 22 -2.49 -3.25 10.83
N ARG A 23 -3.49 -2.91 11.65
CA ARG A 23 -3.52 -3.29 13.07
C ARG A 23 -3.79 -4.79 13.28
N ASN A 24 -4.40 -5.47 12.32
CA ASN A 24 -4.77 -6.88 12.43
C ASN A 24 -3.60 -7.77 11.99
N GLN A 25 -2.88 -8.37 12.94
CA GLN A 25 -1.69 -9.17 12.65
C GLN A 25 -1.95 -10.35 11.68
N PRO A 26 -2.97 -11.20 11.87
CA PRO A 26 -3.28 -12.27 10.90
C PRO A 26 -3.50 -11.75 9.47
N THR A 27 -4.22 -10.63 9.32
CA THR A 27 -4.52 -10.05 8.01
C THR A 27 -3.28 -9.41 7.39
N ARG A 28 -2.51 -8.68 8.19
CA ARG A 28 -1.24 -8.06 7.79
C ARG A 28 -0.25 -9.09 7.28
N ASP A 29 -0.12 -10.23 7.98
CA ASP A 29 0.80 -11.29 7.60
C ASP A 29 0.41 -11.92 6.26
N VAL A 30 -0.88 -12.22 6.06
CA VAL A 30 -1.39 -12.73 4.78
C VAL A 30 -1.12 -11.73 3.64
N ARG A 31 -1.41 -10.44 3.86
CA ARG A 31 -1.17 -9.38 2.87
C ARG A 31 0.32 -9.26 2.52
N ALA A 32 1.20 -9.28 3.53
CA ALA A 32 2.63 -9.21 3.35
C ALA A 32 3.17 -10.43 2.59
N ILE A 33 2.68 -11.65 2.89
CA ILE A 33 3.05 -12.88 2.16
C ILE A 33 2.66 -12.76 0.68
N VAL A 34 1.44 -12.29 0.39
CA VAL A 34 0.98 -12.12 -0.99
C VAL A 34 1.85 -11.12 -1.75
N LEU A 35 2.12 -9.95 -1.17
CA LEU A 35 2.98 -8.94 -1.80
C LEU A 35 4.40 -9.47 -2.04
N ARG A 36 5.02 -10.11 -1.04
CA ARG A 36 6.37 -10.68 -1.14
C ARG A 36 6.48 -11.78 -2.20
N ARG A 37 5.43 -12.61 -2.38
CA ARG A 37 5.37 -13.61 -3.46
C ARG A 37 5.44 -12.99 -4.87
N HIS A 38 5.05 -11.72 -5.02
CA HIS A 38 5.18 -10.98 -6.27
C HIS A 38 6.50 -10.20 -6.39
N GLY A 39 7.47 -10.44 -5.49
CA GLY A 39 8.79 -9.82 -5.53
C GLY A 39 8.85 -8.41 -4.95
N ILE A 40 7.83 -8.00 -4.20
CA ILE A 40 7.75 -6.70 -3.52
C ILE A 40 8.46 -6.80 -2.16
N GLU A 41 9.30 -5.84 -1.83
CA GLU A 41 9.85 -5.67 -0.49
C GLU A 41 8.80 -5.03 0.41
N VAL A 42 8.44 -5.68 1.52
CA VAL A 42 7.35 -5.22 2.39
C VAL A 42 7.87 -4.97 3.78
N HIS A 43 7.77 -3.71 4.22
CA HIS A 43 7.88 -3.32 5.62
C HIS A 43 6.49 -3.25 6.23
N THR A 44 6.32 -3.83 7.41
CA THR A 44 5.02 -3.89 8.08
C THR A 44 5.03 -3.03 9.34
N ALA A 45 3.97 -2.26 9.54
CA ALA A 45 3.69 -1.53 10.76
C ALA A 45 2.31 -1.95 11.30
N ASP A 46 2.21 -2.10 12.62
CA ASP A 46 0.95 -2.41 13.31
C ASP A 46 0.23 -1.16 13.81
N SER A 47 0.83 0.02 13.63
CA SER A 47 0.34 1.30 14.11
C SER A 47 0.92 2.44 13.27
N LEU A 48 0.25 3.60 13.29
CA LEU A 48 0.75 4.81 12.64
C LEU A 48 2.04 5.33 13.28
N GLN A 49 2.24 5.09 14.58
CA GLN A 49 3.49 5.44 15.26
C GLN A 49 4.66 4.62 14.73
N ALA A 50 4.51 3.29 14.64
CA ALA A 50 5.52 2.42 14.05
C ALA A 50 5.76 2.77 12.57
N ALA A 51 4.70 3.10 11.83
CA ALA A 51 4.80 3.54 10.45
C ALA A 51 5.64 4.81 10.31
N ARG A 52 5.43 5.82 11.18
CA ARG A 52 6.23 7.05 11.20
C ARG A 52 7.71 6.81 11.51
N PHE A 53 8.02 5.82 12.33
CA PHE A 53 9.42 5.46 12.61
C PHE A 53 10.10 4.79 11.40
N LEU A 54 9.34 4.02 10.62
CA LEU A 54 9.84 3.33 9.42
C LEU A 54 9.84 4.22 8.18
N TRP A 55 8.95 5.20 8.12
CA TRP A 55 8.76 6.04 6.95
C TRP A 55 9.89 7.06 6.82
N GLN A 56 10.41 7.15 5.60
CA GLN A 56 11.37 8.15 5.15
C GLN A 56 10.93 8.56 3.74
N PRO A 57 10.98 9.86 3.39
CA PRO A 57 10.57 10.33 2.07
C PRO A 57 11.30 9.58 0.93
N ASP A 58 10.56 9.30 -0.14
CA ASP A 58 11.05 8.68 -1.38
C ASP A 58 11.67 7.27 -1.23
N VAL A 59 11.43 6.60 -0.10
CA VAL A 59 11.88 5.21 0.12
C VAL A 59 10.84 4.19 -0.34
N TYR A 60 9.55 4.52 -0.29
CA TYR A 60 8.48 3.58 -0.58
C TYR A 60 7.78 3.94 -1.89
N ASP A 61 7.61 2.98 -2.79
CA ASP A 61 6.80 3.19 -4.00
C ASP A 61 5.31 3.30 -3.68
N LEU A 62 4.87 2.64 -2.60
CA LEU A 62 3.48 2.60 -2.17
C LEU A 62 3.34 2.41 -0.66
N ILE A 63 2.46 3.20 -0.06
CA ILE A 63 2.06 3.08 1.35
C ILE A 63 0.63 2.56 1.40
N LEU A 64 0.43 1.39 2.00
CA LEU A 64 -0.86 0.72 2.16
C LEU A 64 -1.38 0.91 3.59
N LEU A 65 -2.48 1.63 3.77
CA LEU A 65 -3.02 1.94 5.10
C LEU A 65 -4.42 1.35 5.32
N ASP A 66 -4.61 0.50 6.32
CA ASP A 66 -5.94 -0.01 6.72
C ASP A 66 -6.73 0.99 7.56
N VAL A 67 -7.39 1.93 6.88
CA VAL A 67 -8.16 3.01 7.51
C VAL A 67 -9.36 2.52 8.32
N ARG A 68 -9.92 1.33 8.02
CA ARG A 68 -11.11 0.81 8.72
C ARG A 68 -10.88 0.57 10.20
N ARG A 69 -9.62 0.40 10.60
CA ARG A 69 -9.21 0.08 11.98
C ARG A 69 -8.41 1.21 12.63
N HIS A 70 -8.29 2.37 11.97
CA HIS A 70 -7.61 3.55 12.49
C HIS A 70 -8.60 4.66 12.84
N LEU A 71 -8.23 5.53 13.78
CA LEU A 71 -9.00 6.75 14.03
C LEU A 71 -8.87 7.68 12.81
N PRO A 72 -9.99 8.21 12.27
CA PRO A 72 -9.95 9.02 11.06
C PRO A 72 -8.99 10.20 11.12
N GLY A 73 -8.90 10.88 12.28
CA GLY A 73 -8.00 12.02 12.48
C GLY A 73 -6.52 11.66 12.37
N GLU A 74 -6.06 10.66 13.12
CA GLU A 74 -4.63 10.24 13.08
C GLU A 74 -4.21 9.75 11.69
N ALA A 75 -5.11 9.03 11.01
CA ALA A 75 -4.86 8.54 9.66
C ALA A 75 -4.81 9.68 8.63
N LEU A 76 -5.63 10.72 8.80
CA LEU A 76 -5.64 11.91 7.94
C LEU A 76 -4.36 12.72 8.13
N GLU A 77 -3.96 12.97 9.37
CA GLU A 77 -2.70 13.66 9.68
C GLU A 77 -1.49 12.95 9.06
N PHE A 78 -1.48 11.61 9.10
CA PHE A 78 -0.42 10.83 8.47
C PHE A 78 -0.44 10.94 6.94
N TYR A 79 -1.62 10.92 6.32
CA TYR A 79 -1.77 11.13 4.89
C TYR A 79 -1.29 12.51 4.44
N GLU A 80 -1.67 13.56 5.18
CA GLU A 80 -1.23 14.94 4.91
C GLU A 80 0.29 15.08 5.09
N GLN A 81 0.86 14.46 6.12
CA GLN A 81 2.30 14.45 6.37
C GLN A 81 3.08 13.88 5.18
N ILE A 82 2.67 12.74 4.62
CA ILE A 82 3.34 12.13 3.46
C ILE A 82 3.12 12.99 2.21
N SER A 83 1.89 13.44 1.98
CA SER A 83 1.53 14.24 0.79
C SER A 83 2.30 15.57 0.73
N ALA A 84 2.64 16.15 1.88
CA ALA A 84 3.48 17.35 1.97
C ALA A 84 4.97 17.07 1.74
N ALA A 85 5.43 15.85 1.99
CA ALA A 85 6.85 15.49 2.01
C ALA A 85 7.34 14.79 0.73
N SER A 86 6.46 14.11 -0.02
CA SER A 86 6.81 13.48 -1.29
C SER A 86 5.69 13.61 -2.33
N LEU A 87 6.10 13.83 -3.59
CA LEU A 87 5.23 13.83 -4.76
C LEU A 87 5.22 12.48 -5.50
N HIS A 88 6.15 11.58 -5.17
CA HIS A 88 6.34 10.31 -5.88
C HIS A 88 5.72 9.12 -5.15
N GLU A 89 5.65 9.17 -3.81
CA GLU A 89 5.07 8.12 -3.00
C GLU A 89 3.55 8.09 -3.17
N ARG A 90 2.99 6.95 -3.58
CA ARG A 90 1.54 6.77 -3.66
C ARG A 90 1.02 6.23 -2.35
N ILE A 91 -0.13 6.72 -1.90
CA ILE A 91 -0.84 6.18 -0.75
C ILE A 91 -2.11 5.50 -1.25
N ALA A 92 -2.36 4.28 -0.79
CA ALA A 92 -3.62 3.60 -1.03
C ALA A 92 -4.22 3.07 0.28
N PHE A 93 -5.53 3.22 0.39
CA PHE A 93 -6.29 2.96 1.60
C PHE A 93 -7.04 1.65 1.48
N LEU A 94 -6.92 0.77 2.48
CA LEU A 94 -7.68 -0.47 2.57
C LEU A 94 -9.05 -0.14 3.13
N VAL A 95 -10.02 -0.03 2.22
CA VAL A 95 -11.41 0.35 2.52
C VAL A 95 -12.34 -0.85 2.63
N GLY A 96 -11.88 -2.05 2.25
CA GLY A 96 -12.74 -3.24 2.25
C GLY A 96 -13.73 -3.27 1.08
N PRO A 97 -14.48 -4.38 0.90
CA PRO A 97 -15.47 -4.51 -0.16
C PRO A 97 -16.46 -3.34 -0.25
N PRO A 98 -16.94 -3.00 -1.46
CA PRO A 98 -16.68 -3.69 -2.73
C PRO A 98 -15.38 -3.27 -3.45
N VAL A 99 -14.74 -2.17 -3.02
CA VAL A 99 -13.62 -1.55 -3.74
C VAL A 99 -12.25 -2.08 -3.27
N TYR A 100 -12.14 -2.49 -2.01
CA TYR A 100 -10.95 -3.00 -1.29
C TYR A 100 -9.79 -2.03 -1.15
N LEU A 101 -9.52 -1.22 -2.17
CA LEU A 101 -8.47 -0.20 -2.24
C LEU A 101 -9.02 1.11 -2.78
N SER A 102 -8.74 2.21 -2.09
CA SER A 102 -8.94 3.56 -2.61
C SER A 102 -7.61 4.27 -2.79
N LEU A 103 -7.42 4.97 -3.90
CA LEU A 103 -6.27 5.88 -4.09
C LEU A 103 -6.55 7.29 -3.56
N THR A 104 -7.82 7.61 -3.32
CA THR A 104 -8.25 8.87 -2.72
C THR A 104 -8.64 8.62 -1.28
N TRP A 105 -8.53 9.67 -0.44
CA TRP A 105 -9.01 9.59 0.93
C TRP A 105 -10.47 9.10 0.95
N PRO A 106 -10.79 8.04 1.70
CA PRO A 106 -12.11 7.44 1.65
C PRO A 106 -13.07 8.19 2.57
N THR A 107 -13.95 8.99 1.98
CA THR A 107 -14.98 9.74 2.71
C THR A 107 -16.20 8.88 3.08
N GLU A 108 -16.43 7.73 2.43
CA GLU A 108 -17.70 6.98 2.51
C GLU A 108 -17.57 5.45 2.69
N ALA A 109 -16.38 4.85 2.57
CA ALA A 109 -16.23 3.40 2.34
C ALA A 109 -15.73 2.57 3.54
N MET A 110 -15.94 2.99 4.79
CA MET A 110 -15.38 2.27 5.96
C MET A 110 -16.12 0.99 6.37
N ASP A 111 -17.21 0.62 5.68
CA ASP A 111 -18.05 -0.53 6.01
C ASP A 111 -17.91 -1.66 4.98
N ALA A 112 -17.05 -2.64 5.27
CA ALA A 112 -17.35 -4.07 5.13
C ALA A 112 -16.06 -4.92 5.08
N GLU A 113 -16.13 -6.13 5.62
CA GLU A 113 -15.11 -7.17 5.57
C GLU A 113 -15.61 -8.34 4.71
N LYS A 114 -14.82 -8.74 3.69
CA LYS A 114 -14.61 -10.11 3.12
C LYS A 114 -14.35 -10.10 1.60
N GLN A 115 -13.12 -10.48 1.21
CA GLN A 115 -12.77 -11.55 0.24
C GLN A 115 -11.37 -11.32 -0.42
N PRO A 116 -10.45 -12.31 -0.46
CA PRO A 116 -9.03 -12.09 -0.84
C PRO A 116 -8.70 -11.94 -2.34
N ARG A 117 -9.59 -12.32 -3.27
CA ARG A 117 -9.22 -12.41 -4.71
C ARG A 117 -9.30 -11.09 -5.48
N GLN A 118 -10.24 -10.21 -5.14
CA GLN A 118 -10.37 -8.91 -5.79
C GLN A 118 -9.22 -7.94 -5.42
N TRP A 119 -8.66 -8.10 -4.23
CA TRP A 119 -7.48 -7.39 -3.76
C TRP A 119 -6.28 -7.52 -4.71
N GLU A 120 -5.96 -8.74 -5.13
CA GLU A 120 -4.77 -9.04 -5.92
C GLU A 120 -4.82 -8.39 -7.31
N GLU A 121 -6.01 -8.38 -7.92
CA GLU A 121 -6.20 -7.82 -9.25
C GLU A 121 -6.09 -6.29 -9.27
N THR A 122 -6.60 -5.65 -8.22
CA THR A 122 -6.51 -4.19 -8.04
C THR A 122 -5.06 -3.74 -7.80
N LEU A 123 -4.28 -4.49 -7.01
CA LEU A 123 -2.85 -4.21 -6.82
C LEU A 123 -2.05 -4.29 -8.14
N LYS A 124 -2.31 -5.30 -8.97
CA LYS A 124 -1.62 -5.48 -10.26
C LYS A 124 -1.84 -4.28 -11.19
N ARG A 125 -3.05 -3.72 -11.19
CA ARG A 125 -3.38 -2.54 -12.01
C ARG A 125 -2.66 -1.28 -11.54
N PHE A 126 -2.58 -1.05 -10.23
CA PHE A 126 -1.96 0.16 -9.69
C PHE A 126 -0.45 0.21 -9.89
N LEU A 127 0.23 -0.92 -9.71
CA LEU A 127 1.67 -0.98 -9.87
C LEU A 127 2.11 -1.06 -11.35
N ALA A 128 1.21 -1.42 -12.27
CA ALA A 128 1.47 -1.34 -13.72
C ALA A 128 1.36 0.07 -14.30
N ALA A 129 0.78 1.02 -13.54
CA ALA A 129 0.68 2.44 -13.91
C ALA A 129 1.72 3.33 -13.19
N ALA A 130 2.76 2.70 -12.62
CA ALA A 130 3.89 3.33 -11.92
C ALA A 130 5.18 3.09 -12.70
#